data_AF-A0A432W5Q7-F1
#
_entry.id   AF-A0A432W5Q7-F1
#
_cell.length_a   1.000
_cell.length_b   1.000
_cell.length_c   1.000
_cell.angle_alpha   90.00
_cell.angle_beta   90.00
_cell.angle_gamma   90.00
#
_symmetry.space_group_name_H-M   'P 1'
#
loop_
_entity.id
_entity.type
_entity.pdbx_description
1 polymer ?
#
loop_
_entity_poly.entity_id
_entity_poly.type
_entity_poly.pdbx_seq_one_letter_code
_entity_poly.pdbx_strand_id
1 'polypeptide(L)'
;MITLVYLLFVIAAVGEFFLFGMQRTLLAIAYRRKVDGQYLCRQLLPEWFRYIWGVRGLQLLLLLFIMLLSGWKTAFYTLCVTLLLSSFLPVPFTRYYSDIFHRQARRVRVKDEAAGRELKVILKSEGI
;
A
#
# COMPACT_ATOMS: atom_id res chain seq x y z
N MET A 1 18.71 4.96 -22.51
CA MET A 1 18.11 3.66 -22.11
C MET A 1 18.13 3.47 -20.59
N ILE A 2 19.29 3.57 -19.94
CA ILE A 2 19.44 3.43 -18.48
C ILE A 2 18.53 4.37 -17.66
N THR A 3 18.42 5.65 -18.04
CA THR A 3 17.57 6.64 -17.36
C THR A 3 16.09 6.25 -17.32
N LEU A 4 15.58 5.63 -18.40
CA LEU A 4 14.20 5.17 -18.47
C LEU A 4 13.93 4.05 -17.46
N VAL A 5 14.89 3.12 -17.30
CA VAL A 5 14.79 2.01 -16.33
C VAL A 5 14.74 2.56 -14.91
N TYR A 6 15.58 3.54 -14.57
CA TYR A 6 15.53 4.20 -13.26
C TYR A 6 14.20 4.93 -13.02
N LEU A 7 13.68 5.62 -14.03
CA LEU A 7 12.41 6.33 -13.92
C LEU A 7 11.23 5.36 -13.69
N LEU A 8 11.20 4.25 -14.44
CA LEU A 8 10.22 3.17 -14.23
C LEU A 8 10.37 2.54 -12.84
N PHE A 9 11.59 2.35 -12.37
CA PHE A 9 11.85 1.82 -11.03
C PHE A 9 11.32 2.76 -9.95
N VAL A 10 11.56 4.07 -10.07
CA VAL A 10 11.04 5.06 -9.12
C VAL A 10 9.51 5.07 -9.12
N ILE A 11 8.87 5.03 -10.29
CA ILE A 11 7.40 4.96 -10.39
C ILE A 11 6.87 3.68 -9.71
N ALA A 12 7.49 2.54 -9.98
CA ALA A 12 7.13 1.27 -9.35
C ALA A 12 7.30 1.32 -7.83
N ALA A 13 8.42 1.88 -7.36
CA ALA A 13 8.71 2.03 -5.93
C ALA A 13 7.72 2.96 -5.23
N VAL A 14 7.32 4.08 -5.86
CA VAL A 14 6.28 4.98 -5.32
C VAL A 14 4.93 4.27 -5.26
N GLY A 15 4.59 3.49 -6.29
CA GLY A 15 3.38 2.67 -6.31
C GLY A 15 3.35 1.59 -5.23
N GLU A 16 4.45 0.85 -5.07
CA GLU A 16 4.65 -0.13 -3.99
C GLU A 16 4.51 0.58 -2.63
N PHE A 17 5.16 1.73 -2.46
CA PHE A 17 5.10 2.50 -1.22
C PHE A 17 3.68 2.95 -0.87
N PHE A 18 2.91 3.45 -1.85
CA PHE A 18 1.51 3.82 -1.66
C PHE A 18 0.64 2.62 -1.26
N LEU A 19 0.85 1.48 -1.90
CA LEU A 19 0.14 0.23 -1.60
C LEU A 19 0.48 -0.29 -0.20
N PHE A 20 1.76 -0.42 0.13
CA PHE A 20 2.20 -0.83 1.46
C PHE A 20 1.72 0.12 2.55
N GLY A 21 1.71 1.43 2.27
CA GLY A 21 1.17 2.43 3.18
C GLY A 21 -0.32 2.20 3.50
N MET A 22 -1.11 1.85 2.48
CA MET A 22 -2.53 1.52 2.66
C MET A 22 -2.70 0.29 3.56
N GLN A 23 -1.91 -0.76 3.34
CA GLN A 23 -1.93 -1.97 4.15
C GLN A 23 -1.52 -1.71 5.60
N ARG A 24 -0.45 -0.93 5.83
CA ARG A 24 0.01 -0.57 7.18
C ARG A 24 -1.03 0.27 7.92
N THR A 25 -1.66 1.22 7.24
CA THR A 25 -2.74 2.05 7.81
C THR A 25 -3.90 1.17 8.25
N LEU A 26 -4.31 0.24 7.40
CA LEU A 26 -5.41 -0.68 7.67
C LEU A 26 -5.08 -1.66 8.80
N LEU A 27 -3.83 -2.15 8.86
CA LEU A 27 -3.35 -2.99 9.95
C LEU A 27 -3.34 -2.22 11.28
N ALA A 28 -2.99 -0.93 11.27
CA ALA A 28 -3.02 -0.07 12.45
C ALA A 28 -4.45 0.14 12.97
N ILE A 29 -5.42 0.42 12.07
CA ILE A 29 -6.85 0.53 12.41
C ILE A 29 -7.36 -0.81 12.98
N ALA A 30 -7.01 -1.91 12.32
CA ALA A 30 -7.42 -3.24 12.71
C ALA A 30 -6.85 -3.67 14.07
N TYR A 31 -5.59 -3.32 14.35
CA TYR A 31 -4.94 -3.59 15.63
C TYR A 31 -5.62 -2.85 16.79
N ARG A 32 -5.98 -1.58 16.59
CA ARG A 32 -6.66 -0.76 17.61
C ARG A 32 -8.05 -1.29 17.98
N ARG A 33 -8.74 -1.96 17.05
CA ARG A 33 -10.13 -2.42 17.23
C ARG A 33 -10.30 -3.81 17.87
N LYS A 34 -9.22 -4.60 18.02
CA LYS A 34 -9.18 -5.97 18.59
C LYS A 34 -10.22 -6.96 18.01
N VAL A 35 -9.69 -8.00 17.35
CA VAL A 35 -10.35 -9.26 16.92
C VAL A 35 -11.52 -9.16 15.92
N ASP A 36 -12.61 -8.43 16.17
CA ASP A 36 -13.73 -8.34 15.20
C ASP A 36 -13.48 -7.32 14.09
N GLY A 37 -12.80 -6.21 14.44
CA GLY A 37 -12.45 -5.17 13.49
C GLY A 37 -11.43 -5.62 12.42
N GLN A 38 -10.69 -6.70 12.62
CA GLN A 38 -9.67 -7.15 11.67
C GLN A 38 -10.28 -7.69 10.37
N TYR A 39 -11.32 -8.50 10.46
CA TYR A 39 -11.98 -9.06 9.27
C TYR A 39 -12.72 -7.96 8.49
N LEU A 40 -13.46 -7.11 9.19
CA LEU A 40 -14.12 -5.94 8.61
C LEU A 40 -13.11 -4.97 7.97
N CYS A 41 -12.02 -4.63 8.67
CA CYS A 41 -11.01 -3.74 8.11
C CYS A 41 -10.40 -4.30 6.83
N ARG A 42 -10.21 -5.62 6.69
CA ARG A 42 -9.72 -6.20 5.42
C ARG A 42 -10.64 -5.89 4.23
N GLN A 43 -11.95 -5.71 4.46
CA GLN A 43 -12.90 -5.33 3.41
C GLN A 43 -12.76 -3.87 2.96
N LEU A 44 -12.00 -3.04 3.68
CA LEU A 44 -11.63 -1.69 3.23
C LEU A 44 -10.52 -1.71 2.18
N LEU A 45 -9.80 -2.84 2.01
CA LEU A 45 -8.83 -2.97 0.93
C LEU A 45 -9.56 -3.10 -0.41
N PRO A 46 -9.19 -2.30 -1.41
CA PRO A 46 -9.78 -2.41 -2.73
C PRO A 46 -9.31 -3.68 -3.46
N GLU A 47 -10.14 -4.20 -4.37
CA GLU A 47 -9.83 -5.43 -5.12
C GLU A 47 -8.53 -5.33 -5.96
N TRP A 48 -8.22 -4.13 -6.46
CA TRP A 48 -6.98 -3.87 -7.18
C TRP A 48 -5.72 -3.97 -6.31
N PHE A 49 -5.86 -4.02 -4.98
CA PHE A 49 -4.74 -4.27 -4.08
C PHE A 49 -4.04 -5.61 -4.37
N ARG A 50 -4.76 -6.59 -4.95
CA ARG A 50 -4.18 -7.88 -5.37
C ARG A 50 -3.03 -7.71 -6.37
N TYR A 51 -3.01 -6.62 -7.14
CA TYR A 51 -1.95 -6.32 -8.10
C TYR A 51 -0.63 -5.85 -7.44
N ILE A 52 -0.58 -5.68 -6.12
CA ILE A 52 0.66 -5.34 -5.38
C ILE A 52 1.79 -6.33 -5.68
N TRP A 53 1.47 -7.62 -5.81
CA TRP A 53 2.46 -8.64 -6.15
C TRP A 53 3.02 -8.46 -7.56
N GLY A 54 2.21 -7.96 -8.49
CA GLY A 54 2.66 -7.60 -9.84
C GLY A 54 3.60 -6.41 -9.83
N VAL A 55 3.27 -5.35 -9.07
CA VAL A 55 4.14 -4.17 -8.90
C VAL A 55 5.47 -4.57 -8.26
N ARG A 56 5.44 -5.41 -7.23
CA ARG A 56 6.65 -5.91 -6.56
C ARG A 56 7.50 -6.80 -7.49
N GLY A 57 6.87 -7.67 -8.27
CA GLY A 57 7.57 -8.48 -9.27
C GLY A 57 8.23 -7.61 -10.35
N LEU A 58 7.52 -6.59 -10.85
CA LEU A 58 8.06 -5.63 -11.80
C LEU A 58 9.26 -4.86 -11.24
N GLN A 59 9.19 -4.42 -9.99
CA GLN A 59 10.28 -3.71 -9.33
C GLN A 59 11.53 -4.59 -9.15
N LEU A 60 11.37 -5.87 -8.81
CA LEU A 60 12.48 -6.82 -8.75
C LEU A 60 13.09 -7.07 -10.13
N LEU A 61 12.26 -7.20 -11.18
CA LEU A 61 12.75 -7.28 -12.57
C LEU A 61 13.55 -6.03 -12.95
N LEU A 62 13.03 -4.84 -12.66
CA LEU A 62 13.74 -3.59 -12.92
C LEU A 62 15.06 -3.49 -12.16
N LEU A 63 15.11 -4.00 -10.91
CA LEU A 63 16.34 -4.08 -10.13
C LEU A 63 17.38 -5.01 -10.78
N LEU A 64 16.95 -6.17 -11.31
CA LEU A 64 17.82 -7.07 -12.07
C LEU A 64 18.36 -6.40 -13.34
N PHE A 65 17.53 -5.64 -14.06
CA PHE A 65 17.99 -4.85 -15.20
C PHE A 65 19.00 -3.77 -14.81
N ILE A 66 18.79 -3.07 -13.70
CA ILE A 66 19.76 -2.10 -13.16
C ILE A 66 21.07 -2.80 -12.80
N MET A 67 21.01 -3.98 -12.20
CA MET A 67 22.19 -4.80 -11.87
C MET A 67 22.99 -5.17 -13.12
N LEU A 68 22.31 -5.56 -14.21
CA LEU A 68 22.96 -5.92 -15.47
C LEU A 68 23.56 -4.70 -16.19
N LEU A 69 22.90 -3.55 -16.16
CA LEU A 69 23.30 -2.35 -16.92
C LEU A 69 24.30 -1.45 -16.19
N SER A 70 24.19 -1.32 -14.87
CA SER A 70 24.99 -0.40 -14.05
C SER A 70 25.92 -1.12 -13.06
N GLY A 71 25.77 -2.44 -12.94
CA GLY A 71 26.54 -3.27 -12.03
C GLY A 71 25.83 -3.54 -10.70
N TRP A 72 26.37 -4.52 -9.96
CA TRP A 72 25.77 -5.00 -8.72
C TRP A 72 25.76 -3.95 -7.60
N LYS A 73 26.77 -3.08 -7.54
CA LYS A 73 26.87 -2.03 -6.50
C LYS A 73 25.69 -1.06 -6.58
N THR A 74 25.38 -0.56 -7.77
CA THR A 74 24.26 0.37 -7.98
C THR A 74 22.92 -0.27 -7.64
N ALA A 75 22.72 -1.54 -8.02
CA ALA A 75 21.50 -2.27 -7.67
C ALA A 75 21.36 -2.45 -6.15
N PHE A 76 22.46 -2.78 -5.47
CA PHE A 76 22.49 -2.90 -4.02
C PHE A 76 22.17 -1.58 -3.32
N TYR A 77 22.82 -0.46 -3.71
CA TYR A 77 22.52 0.85 -3.14
C TYR A 77 21.06 1.26 -3.36
N THR A 78 20.54 1.00 -4.56
CA THR A 78 19.14 1.30 -4.89
C THR A 78 18.19 0.52 -3.99
N LEU A 79 18.44 -0.79 -3.81
CA LEU A 79 17.66 -1.64 -2.90
C LEU A 79 17.73 -1.14 -1.45
N CYS A 80 18.92 -0.84 -0.94
CA CYS A 80 19.10 -0.31 0.42
C CYS A 80 18.33 0.99 0.64
N VAL A 81 18.42 1.92 -0.31
CA VAL A 81 17.69 3.21 -0.24
C VAL A 81 16.18 2.98 -0.21
N THR A 82 15.65 2.11 -1.08
CA THR A 82 14.22 1.79 -1.09
C THR A 82 13.76 1.14 0.22
N LEU A 83 14.55 0.22 0.79
CA LEU A 83 14.24 -0.41 2.07
C LEU A 83 14.26 0.58 3.24
N LEU A 84 15.25 1.48 3.27
CA LEU A 84 15.33 2.53 4.28
C LEU A 84 14.14 3.48 4.18
N LEU A 85 13.83 3.98 2.99
CA LEU A 85 12.65 4.83 2.76
C LEU A 85 11.35 4.15 3.20
N SER A 86 11.17 2.88 2.84
CA SER A 86 9.99 2.09 3.23
C SER A 86 9.87 1.86 4.74
N SER A 87 11.01 1.69 5.42
CA SER A 87 11.06 1.41 6.86
C SER A 87 10.87 2.67 7.70
N PHE A 88 11.50 3.78 7.29
CA PHE A 88 11.60 5.00 8.08
C PHE A 88 10.52 6.03 7.80
N LEU A 89 9.87 6.05 6.61
CA LEU A 89 8.76 6.98 6.43
C LEU A 89 7.58 6.55 7.32
N PRO A 90 7.16 7.40 8.29
CA PRO A 90 5.99 7.11 9.09
C PRO A 90 4.76 7.18 8.20
N VAL A 91 4.02 6.08 8.15
CA VAL A 91 2.75 6.02 7.43
C VAL A 91 1.61 6.29 8.42
N PRO A 92 1.06 7.51 8.40
CA PRO A 92 -0.36 7.68 8.63
C PRO A 92 -0.93 8.58 7.54
N PHE A 93 -1.01 8.08 6.32
CA PHE A 93 -1.76 8.76 5.26
C PHE A 93 -3.27 8.44 5.37
N THR A 94 -3.79 8.37 6.59
CA THR A 94 -5.23 8.15 6.86
C THR A 94 -6.09 9.11 6.04
N ARG A 95 -5.64 10.36 5.89
CA ARG A 95 -6.27 11.36 5.01
C ARG A 95 -6.18 11.04 3.51
N TYR A 96 -5.05 10.57 3.00
CA TYR A 96 -4.93 10.27 1.57
C TYR A 96 -5.73 9.04 1.15
N TYR A 97 -5.91 8.08 2.06
CA TYR A 97 -6.71 6.89 1.80
C TYR A 97 -8.19 7.06 2.15
N SER A 98 -8.59 8.20 2.73
CA SER A 98 -9.97 8.45 3.20
C SER A 98 -11.01 8.19 2.11
N ASP A 99 -10.84 8.79 0.93
CA ASP A 99 -11.76 8.61 -0.18
C ASP A 99 -11.86 7.15 -0.63
N ILE A 100 -10.73 6.43 -0.64
CA ILE A 100 -10.67 5.03 -1.06
C ILE A 100 -11.44 4.19 -0.03
N PHE A 101 -11.18 4.40 1.26
CA PHE A 101 -11.84 3.67 2.33
C PHE A 101 -13.34 3.99 2.42
N HIS A 102 -13.76 5.24 2.26
CA HIS A 102 -15.18 5.59 2.20
C HIS A 102 -15.88 4.97 0.99
N ARG A 103 -15.23 4.92 -0.17
CA ARG A 103 -15.78 4.23 -1.35
C ARG A 103 -15.92 2.73 -1.09
N GLN A 104 -14.94 2.10 -0.45
CA GLN A 104 -15.03 0.67 -0.11
C GLN A 104 -16.09 0.40 0.95
N ALA A 105 -16.17 1.22 2.01
CA ALA A 105 -17.23 1.10 3.02
C ALA A 105 -18.64 1.22 2.40
N ARG A 106 -18.83 2.11 1.42
CA ARG A 106 -20.09 2.19 0.66
C ARG A 106 -20.36 0.93 -0.16
N ARG A 107 -19.34 0.38 -0.83
CA ARG A 107 -19.49 -0.88 -1.60
C ARG A 107 -19.83 -2.06 -0.70
N VAL A 108 -19.20 -2.15 0.47
CA VAL A 108 -19.53 -3.16 1.49
C VAL A 108 -20.95 -2.97 1.97
N ARG A 109 -21.38 -1.73 2.26
CA ARG A 109 -22.76 -1.43 2.71
C ARG A 109 -23.84 -1.93 1.75
N VAL A 110 -23.59 -1.89 0.44
CA VAL A 110 -24.52 -2.40 -0.57
C VAL A 110 -24.67 -3.92 -0.49
N LYS A 111 -23.62 -4.64 -0.08
CA LYS A 111 -23.63 -6.11 0.09
C LYS A 111 -24.11 -6.53 1.48
N ASP A 112 -23.70 -5.79 2.50
CA ASP A 112 -23.99 -6.02 3.91
C ASP A 112 -24.14 -4.67 4.64
N GLU A 113 -25.38 -4.31 4.98
CA GLU A 113 -25.67 -3.02 5.59
C GLU A 113 -25.12 -2.90 7.03
N ALA A 114 -25.01 -4.01 7.77
CA ALA A 114 -24.45 -4.02 9.11
C ALA A 114 -22.95 -3.75 9.05
N ALA A 115 -22.22 -4.49 8.21
CA ALA A 115 -20.79 -4.33 8.03
C ALA A 115 -20.43 -2.92 7.50
N GLY A 116 -21.19 -2.41 6.53
CA GLY A 116 -20.98 -1.06 6.00
C GLY A 116 -21.19 0.06 7.01
N ARG A 117 -22.13 -0.11 7.97
CA ARG A 117 -22.34 0.85 9.06
C ARG A 117 -21.20 0.82 10.06
N GLU A 118 -20.74 -0.36 10.45
CA GLU A 118 -19.58 -0.51 11.34
C GLU A 118 -18.31 0.10 10.75
N LEU A 119 -18.03 -0.16 9.47
CA LEU A 119 -16.89 0.44 8.77
C LEU A 119 -16.95 1.97 8.78
N LYS A 120 -18.12 2.56 8.59
CA LYS A 120 -18.28 4.02 8.64
C LYS A 120 -18.00 4.59 10.03
N VAL A 121 -18.39 3.88 11.09
CA VAL A 121 -18.08 4.27 12.48
C VAL A 121 -16.58 4.16 12.74
N ILE A 122 -15.94 3.11 12.24
CA ILE A 122 -14.49 2.90 12.34
C ILE A 122 -13.73 4.05 11.67
N LEU A 123 -14.08 4.39 10.42
CA LEU A 123 -13.44 5.48 9.68
C LEU A 123 -13.60 6.81 10.42
N LYS A 124 -14.82 7.14 10.87
CA LYS A 124 -15.09 8.36 11.62
C LYS A 124 -14.28 8.44 12.92
N SER A 125 -14.11 7.32 13.63
CA SER A 125 -13.33 7.27 14.88
C SER A 125 -11.82 7.47 14.68
N GLU A 126 -11.31 7.14 13.50
CA GLU A 126 -9.90 7.32 13.14
C GLU A 126 -9.64 8.68 12.47
N GLY A 127 -10.65 9.56 12.44
CA GLY A 127 -10.57 10.87 11.76
C GLY A 127 -10.52 10.77 10.24
N ILE A 128 -11.05 9.68 9.68
CA ILE A 128 -11.09 9.36 8.24
C ILE A 128 -12.48 9.63 7.66
#